data_AF-A0A1I5EEP2-F1
#
_entry.id   AF-A0A1I5EEP2-F1
#
_cell.length_a   1.000
_cell.length_b   1.000
_cell.length_c   1.000
_cell.angle_alpha   90.00
_cell.angle_beta   90.00
_cell.angle_gamma   90.00
#
_symmetry.space_group_name_H-M   'P 1'
#
loop_
_entity.id
_entity.type
_entity.pdbx_description
1 polymer ?
#
loop_
_entity_poly.entity_id
_entity_poly.type
_entity_poly.pdbx_seq_one_letter_code
_entity_poly.pdbx_strand_id
1 'polypeptide(L)'
;MSGNLDHKIICRSINGIGGFKKEVNRIFLKEVLPKLTGYQVTVALCYDTDVFGYAQKPKINWIEIEKLLLEDGADKVIHIKAEKSIEDWFLIDEEGIIRFLKLKSGTQPNGKNGYEKLKALFSKANRIYTKGKEIRGFVQALDIELISREVTDGLHLLYKELGVQGGKKEKE
;
A
#
# COMPACT_ATOMS: atom_id res chain seq x y z
N MET A 1 -18.31 -18.98 16.43
CA MET A 1 -16.96 -18.86 17.02
C MET A 1 -16.41 -17.50 16.61
N SER A 2 -16.22 -16.62 17.58
CA SER A 2 -15.71 -15.26 17.38
C SER A 2 -14.21 -15.36 17.12
N GLY A 3 -13.82 -15.48 15.85
CA GLY A 3 -12.41 -15.58 15.46
C GLY A 3 -11.69 -14.27 15.73
N ASN A 4 -11.13 -14.12 16.93
CA ASN A 4 -10.16 -13.08 17.19
C ASN A 4 -8.93 -13.42 16.33
N LEU A 5 -8.63 -12.56 15.36
CA LEU A 5 -7.37 -12.62 14.64
C LEU A 5 -6.26 -12.35 15.67
N ASP A 6 -5.43 -13.34 15.99
CA ASP A 6 -4.25 -13.21 16.88
C ASP A 6 -3.12 -12.34 16.26
N HIS A 7 -3.47 -11.47 15.30
CA HIS A 7 -2.55 -10.64 14.57
C HIS A 7 -2.49 -9.23 15.15
N LYS A 8 -1.27 -8.77 15.42
CA LYS A 8 -1.00 -7.37 15.75
C LYS A 8 -0.39 -6.67 14.55
N ILE A 9 -1.10 -5.71 13.98
CA ILE A 9 -0.66 -4.96 12.80
C ILE A 9 -0.12 -3.59 13.22
N ILE A 10 1.10 -3.26 12.79
CA ILE A 10 1.72 -1.95 12.99
C ILE A 10 2.14 -1.38 11.64
N CYS A 11 1.50 -0.29 11.21
CA CYS A 11 1.83 0.40 9.97
C CYS A 11 2.77 1.58 10.24
N ARG A 12 3.80 1.75 9.40
CA ARG A 12 4.72 2.89 9.43
C ARG A 12 5.05 3.33 8.01
N SER A 13 5.02 4.64 7.79
CA SER A 13 5.42 5.26 6.54
C SER A 13 6.85 5.76 6.63
N ILE A 14 7.60 5.61 5.55
CA ILE A 14 8.98 6.10 5.44
C ILE A 14 8.96 7.34 4.55
N ASN A 15 9.39 8.47 5.09
CA ASN A 15 9.38 9.74 4.38
C ASN A 15 10.72 9.95 3.66
N GLY A 16 10.69 9.95 2.33
CA GLY A 16 11.86 10.21 1.48
C GLY A 16 12.71 8.97 1.16
N ILE A 17 13.56 9.11 0.13
CA ILE A 17 14.43 8.02 -0.38
C ILE A 17 15.89 8.12 0.12
N GLY A 18 16.29 9.29 0.63
CA GLY A 18 17.64 9.50 1.15
C GLY A 18 17.84 8.80 2.49
N GLY A 19 18.83 7.91 2.58
CA GLY A 19 19.10 7.16 3.81
C GLY A 19 18.06 6.11 4.16
N PHE A 20 17.27 5.64 3.17
CA PHE A 20 16.16 4.69 3.35
C PHE A 20 16.49 3.51 4.27
N LYS A 21 17.64 2.84 4.05
CA LYS A 21 18.10 1.72 4.89
C LYS A 21 18.19 2.08 6.37
N LYS A 22 18.77 3.24 6.69
CA LYS A 22 18.94 3.72 8.06
C LYS A 22 17.58 4.00 8.70
N GLU A 23 16.65 4.56 7.94
CA GLU A 23 15.32 4.89 8.44
C GLU A 23 14.47 3.64 8.66
N VAL A 24 14.50 2.67 7.73
CA VAL A 24 13.88 1.34 7.91
C VAL A 24 14.37 0.70 9.20
N ASN A 25 15.70 0.60 9.38
CA ASN A 25 16.31 0.00 10.56
C ASN A 25 15.90 0.71 11.86
N ARG A 26 15.96 2.04 11.87
CA ARG A 26 15.55 2.86 13.03
C ARG A 26 14.10 2.59 13.41
N ILE A 27 13.18 2.66 12.45
CA ILE A 27 11.75 2.42 12.67
C ILE A 27 11.53 1.00 13.19
N PHE A 28 12.13 0.00 12.54
CA PHE A 28 11.95 -1.39 12.91
C PHE A 28 12.42 -1.65 14.36
N LEU A 29 13.67 -1.31 14.68
CA LEU A 29 14.26 -1.59 15.98
C LEU A 29 13.68 -0.75 17.12
N LYS A 30 13.35 0.53 16.87
CA LYS A 30 12.97 1.46 17.95
C LYS A 30 11.46 1.62 18.11
N GLU A 31 10.68 1.44 17.05
CA GLU A 31 9.24 1.73 17.08
C GLU A 31 8.34 0.50 16.91
N VAL A 32 8.80 -0.52 16.20
CA VAL A 32 7.99 -1.70 15.84
C VAL A 32 8.34 -2.89 16.75
N LEU A 33 9.58 -3.38 16.68
CA LEU A 33 10.00 -4.61 17.37
C LEU A 33 9.74 -4.61 18.89
N PRO A 34 9.98 -3.51 19.64
CA PRO A 34 9.70 -3.48 21.08
C PRO A 34 8.21 -3.68 21.44
N LYS A 35 7.30 -3.53 20.47
CA LYS A 35 5.86 -3.71 20.67
C LYS A 35 5.36 -5.09 20.25
N LEU A 36 6.25 -5.93 19.72
CA LEU A 36 5.93 -7.26 19.18
C LEU A 36 6.59 -8.39 19.97
N THR A 37 7.04 -8.15 21.21
CA THR A 37 7.55 -9.20 22.09
C THR A 37 6.53 -10.34 22.23
N GLY A 38 6.97 -11.57 21.97
CA GLY A 38 6.13 -12.77 22.02
C GLY A 38 5.34 -13.07 20.74
N TYR A 39 5.47 -12.25 19.69
CA TYR A 39 4.89 -12.51 18.38
C TYR A 39 5.94 -13.02 17.40
N GLN A 40 5.52 -13.81 16.42
CA GLN A 40 6.27 -13.95 15.16
C GLN A 40 6.10 -12.66 14.34
N VAL A 41 7.20 -12.17 13.78
CA VAL A 41 7.30 -10.87 13.11
C VAL A 41 7.50 -11.06 11.62
N THR A 42 6.42 -10.89 10.85
CA THR A 42 6.50 -10.71 9.40
C THR A 42 6.51 -9.23 9.05
N VAL A 43 7.52 -8.77 8.32
CA VAL A 43 7.63 -7.40 7.79
C VAL A 43 7.13 -7.35 6.36
N ALA A 44 6.12 -6.51 6.10
CA ALA A 44 5.61 -6.26 4.75
C ALA A 44 6.15 -4.93 4.19
N LEU A 45 7.00 -5.01 3.17
CA LEU A 45 7.52 -3.85 2.44
C LEU A 45 6.55 -3.46 1.33
N CYS A 46 5.84 -2.34 1.51
CA CYS A 46 4.80 -1.84 0.60
C CYS A 46 5.32 -0.68 -0.24
N TYR A 47 5.29 -0.77 -1.58
CA TYR A 47 5.78 0.29 -2.45
C TYR A 47 5.24 0.25 -3.88
N ASP A 48 5.24 1.41 -4.51
CA ASP A 48 4.98 1.61 -5.94
C ASP A 48 6.21 1.21 -6.77
N THR A 49 6.03 0.55 -7.91
CA THR A 49 7.17 0.21 -8.79
C THR A 49 7.67 1.38 -9.64
N ASP A 50 6.86 2.43 -9.85
CA ASP A 50 7.23 3.60 -10.68
C ASP A 50 8.19 4.59 -10.00
N VAL A 51 8.12 4.73 -8.68
CA VAL A 51 8.95 5.65 -7.87
C VAL A 51 10.45 5.36 -8.02
N PHE A 52 10.80 4.12 -8.37
CA PHE A 52 12.18 3.67 -8.52
C PHE A 52 12.64 3.49 -9.98
N GLY A 53 11.75 3.72 -10.95
CA GLY A 53 12.06 3.63 -12.37
C GLY A 53 12.75 4.88 -12.94
N TYR A 54 12.45 6.06 -12.38
CA TYR A 54 12.90 7.36 -12.92
C TYR A 54 13.94 8.09 -12.07
N ALA A 55 14.18 7.67 -10.82
CA ALA A 55 15.20 8.28 -9.97
C ALA A 55 16.60 7.71 -10.28
N GLN A 56 17.53 8.60 -10.62
CA GLN A 56 18.97 8.28 -10.67
C GLN A 56 19.40 7.67 -9.32
N LYS A 57 20.36 6.74 -9.40
CA LYS A 57 20.89 5.91 -8.32
C LYS A 57 21.15 6.65 -6.99
N PRO A 58 21.06 5.95 -5.84
CA PRO A 58 20.98 4.49 -5.76
C PRO A 58 19.54 3.99 -5.80
N LYS A 59 19.31 2.99 -6.65
CA LYS A 59 18.15 2.11 -6.51
C LYS A 59 18.24 1.49 -5.11
N ILE A 60 17.14 1.49 -4.36
CA ILE A 60 17.08 0.79 -3.07
C ILE A 60 17.52 -0.65 -3.30
N ASN A 61 18.53 -1.10 -2.55
CA ASN A 61 18.97 -2.48 -2.58
C ASN A 61 18.05 -3.32 -1.68
N TRP A 62 16.96 -3.83 -2.24
CA TRP A 62 15.97 -4.63 -1.50
C TRP A 62 16.59 -5.83 -0.79
N ILE A 63 17.57 -6.50 -1.40
CA ILE A 63 18.27 -7.63 -0.80
C ILE A 63 18.96 -7.23 0.50
N GLU A 64 19.60 -6.05 0.54
CA GLU A 64 20.22 -5.55 1.77
C GLU A 64 19.20 -5.15 2.84
N ILE A 65 18.03 -4.63 2.43
CA ILE A 65 16.95 -4.29 3.37
C ILE A 65 16.36 -5.56 3.98
N GLU A 66 16.07 -6.56 3.15
CA GLU A 66 15.56 -7.87 3.58
C GLU A 66 16.52 -8.53 4.56
N LYS A 67 17.81 -8.62 4.18
CA LYS A 67 18.85 -9.19 5.04
C LYS A 67 18.94 -8.47 6.39
N LEU A 68 18.94 -7.14 6.37
CA LEU A 68 18.97 -6.33 7.59
C LEU A 68 17.78 -6.63 8.51
N LEU A 69 16.57 -6.66 7.96
CA LEU A 69 15.36 -6.88 8.76
C LEU A 69 15.35 -8.28 9.40
N LEU A 70 15.78 -9.29 8.65
CA LEU A 70 15.89 -10.67 9.15
C LEU A 70 16.95 -10.77 10.26
N GLU A 71 18.13 -10.18 10.06
CA GLU A 71 19.21 -10.16 11.06
C GLU A 71 18.79 -9.42 12.34
N ASP A 72 17.94 -8.40 12.22
CA ASP A 72 17.45 -7.58 13.33
C ASP A 72 16.22 -8.16 14.05
N GLY A 73 15.74 -9.35 13.65
CA GLY A 73 14.70 -10.09 14.38
C GLY A 73 13.34 -10.17 13.69
N ALA A 74 13.23 -9.91 12.39
CA ALA A 74 12.08 -10.34 11.61
C ALA A 74 12.19 -11.85 11.29
N ASP A 75 11.10 -12.59 11.43
CA ASP A 75 11.01 -13.99 11.02
C ASP A 75 10.85 -14.12 9.50
N LYS A 76 10.21 -13.13 8.88
CA LYS A 76 9.93 -13.11 7.45
C LYS A 76 9.85 -11.70 6.90
N VAL A 77 10.24 -11.54 5.64
CA VAL A 77 10.02 -10.31 4.86
C VAL A 77 9.22 -10.64 3.61
N ILE A 78 8.16 -9.88 3.35
CA ILE A 78 7.35 -9.99 2.13
C ILE A 78 7.28 -8.64 1.41
N HIS A 79 7.03 -8.66 0.11
CA HIS A 79 6.92 -7.46 -0.71
C HIS A 79 5.51 -7.33 -1.25
N ILE A 80 4.89 -6.18 -1.01
CA ILE A 80 3.60 -5.80 -1.57
C ILE A 80 3.86 -4.67 -2.56
N LYS A 81 3.72 -4.98 -3.85
CA LYS A 81 4.13 -4.10 -4.93
C LYS A 81 2.89 -3.60 -5.67
N ALA A 82 2.67 -2.30 -5.65
CA ALA A 82 1.71 -1.68 -6.56
C ALA A 82 2.40 -1.51 -7.92
N GLU A 83 1.99 -2.30 -8.91
CA GLU A 83 2.51 -2.16 -10.26
C GLU A 83 2.21 -0.76 -10.79
N LYS A 84 3.27 -0.05 -11.19
CA LYS A 84 3.26 1.38 -11.49
C LYS A 84 2.98 2.19 -10.22
N SER A 85 1.72 2.38 -9.82
CA SER A 85 1.35 3.26 -8.70
C SER A 85 0.14 2.75 -7.94
N ILE A 86 0.10 2.94 -6.62
CA ILE A 86 -1.08 2.64 -5.78
C ILE A 86 -2.34 3.39 -6.24
N GLU A 87 -2.18 4.55 -6.88
CA GLU A 87 -3.28 5.30 -7.50
C GLU A 87 -4.07 4.48 -8.53
N ASP A 88 -3.42 3.56 -9.25
CA ASP A 88 -4.12 2.66 -10.18
C ASP A 88 -5.03 1.69 -9.42
N TRP A 89 -4.69 1.31 -8.18
CA TRP A 89 -5.55 0.47 -7.34
C TRP A 89 -6.76 1.26 -6.81
N PHE A 90 -6.57 2.52 -6.41
CA PHE A 90 -7.68 3.37 -5.99
C PHE A 90 -8.71 3.58 -7.10
N LEU A 91 -8.24 3.70 -8.35
CA LEU A 91 -9.09 3.84 -9.53
C LEU A 91 -9.91 2.59 -9.88
N ILE A 92 -9.75 1.46 -9.18
CA ILE A 92 -10.66 0.32 -9.36
C ILE A 92 -12.05 0.68 -8.83
N ASP A 93 -12.15 1.52 -7.79
CA ASP A 93 -13.40 2.09 -7.31
C ASP A 93 -13.58 3.55 -7.77
N GLU A 94 -13.67 3.75 -9.10
CA GLU A 94 -13.90 5.08 -9.67
C GLU A 94 -15.17 5.74 -9.11
N GLU A 95 -16.24 4.96 -8.91
CA GLU A 95 -17.50 5.46 -8.39
C GLU A 95 -17.38 5.92 -6.93
N GLY A 96 -16.62 5.24 -6.08
CA GLY A 96 -16.30 5.71 -4.72
C GLY A 96 -15.53 7.03 -4.73
N ILE A 97 -14.56 7.18 -5.63
CA ILE A 97 -13.84 8.45 -5.81
C ILE A 97 -14.79 9.57 -6.26
N ILE A 98 -15.64 9.32 -7.24
CA ILE A 98 -16.63 10.28 -7.76
C ILE A 98 -17.59 10.71 -6.65
N ARG A 99 -18.10 9.76 -5.84
CA ARG A 99 -18.96 10.04 -4.67
C ARG A 99 -18.24 10.87 -3.63
N PHE A 100 -17.01 10.52 -3.26
CA PHE A 100 -16.20 11.25 -2.29
C PHE A 100 -15.96 12.71 -2.70
N LEU A 101 -15.71 12.92 -4.00
CA LEU A 101 -15.48 14.23 -4.58
C LEU A 101 -16.78 15.01 -4.88
N LYS A 102 -17.94 14.40 -4.66
CA LYS A 102 -19.27 14.98 -4.96
C LYS A 102 -19.41 15.41 -6.43
N LEU A 103 -18.83 14.61 -7.33
CA LEU A 103 -18.91 14.82 -8.78
C LEU A 103 -20.20 14.18 -9.33
N LYS A 104 -20.57 14.55 -10.57
CA LYS A 104 -21.67 13.91 -11.29
C LYS A 104 -21.32 12.44 -11.55
N SER A 105 -22.25 11.51 -11.30
CA SER A 105 -22.05 10.09 -11.63
C SER A 105 -21.69 9.91 -13.11
N GLY A 106 -20.80 8.96 -13.40
CA GLY A 106 -20.23 8.73 -14.73
C GLY A 106 -19.11 9.70 -15.13
N THR A 107 -18.65 10.59 -14.23
CA THR A 107 -17.50 11.47 -14.51
C THR A 107 -16.24 10.64 -14.76
N GLN A 108 -15.77 10.63 -16.00
CA GLN A 108 -14.61 9.83 -16.38
C GLN A 108 -13.28 10.44 -15.87
N PRO A 109 -12.36 9.61 -15.36
CA PRO A 109 -10.97 10.02 -15.16
C PRO A 109 -10.27 10.29 -16.48
N ASN A 110 -9.29 11.20 -16.49
CA ASN A 110 -8.48 11.49 -17.68
C ASN A 110 -7.02 11.69 -17.27
N GLY A 111 -6.08 11.12 -18.02
CA GLY A 111 -4.65 11.19 -17.73
C GLY A 111 -3.90 9.95 -18.23
N LYS A 112 -2.56 10.06 -18.34
CA LYS A 112 -1.72 8.99 -18.91
C LYS A 112 -1.43 7.84 -17.93
N ASN A 113 -1.60 8.08 -16.64
CA ASN A 113 -1.37 7.12 -15.55
C ASN A 113 -2.33 7.38 -14.37
N GLY A 114 -2.36 6.49 -13.37
CA GLY A 114 -3.26 6.60 -12.23
C GLY A 114 -3.15 7.93 -11.48
N TYR A 115 -1.93 8.42 -11.27
CA TYR A 115 -1.70 9.72 -10.63
C TYR A 115 -2.36 10.88 -11.39
N GLU A 116 -2.16 10.97 -12.71
CA GLU A 116 -2.77 12.02 -13.52
C GLU A 116 -4.30 11.92 -13.57
N LYS A 117 -4.82 10.69 -13.65
CA LYS A 117 -6.27 10.41 -13.59
C LYS A 117 -6.90 10.89 -12.30
N LEU A 118 -6.31 10.54 -11.15
CA LEU A 118 -6.77 11.01 -9.85
C LEU A 118 -6.64 12.53 -9.71
N LYS A 119 -5.50 13.10 -10.14
CA LYS A 119 -5.30 14.56 -10.14
C LYS A 119 -6.37 15.28 -10.95
N ALA A 120 -6.76 14.74 -12.11
CA ALA A 120 -7.82 15.32 -12.94
C ALA A 120 -9.19 15.27 -12.24
N LEU A 121 -9.54 14.15 -11.58
CA LEU A 121 -10.79 14.03 -10.82
C LEU A 121 -10.84 15.03 -9.66
N PHE A 122 -9.77 15.13 -8.86
CA PHE A 122 -9.71 16.11 -7.77
C PHE A 122 -9.81 17.56 -8.28
N SER A 123 -9.15 17.86 -9.40
CA SER A 123 -9.22 19.19 -10.02
C SER A 123 -10.65 19.56 -10.43
N LYS A 124 -11.42 18.61 -11.00
CA LYS A 124 -12.86 18.81 -11.33
C LYS A 124 -13.71 19.15 -10.11
N ALA A 125 -13.29 18.75 -8.91
CA ALA A 125 -13.94 19.08 -7.65
C ALA A 125 -13.35 20.33 -6.97
N ASN A 126 -12.54 21.13 -7.67
CA ASN A 126 -11.79 22.27 -7.13
C ASN A 126 -10.88 21.89 -5.95
N ARG A 127 -10.27 20.70 -6.00
CA ARG A 127 -9.32 20.19 -4.99
C ARG A 127 -7.99 19.84 -5.63
N ILE A 128 -6.93 19.86 -4.81
CA ILE A 128 -5.58 19.48 -5.24
C ILE A 128 -5.27 18.09 -4.69
N TYR A 129 -4.94 17.15 -5.59
CA TYR A 129 -4.33 15.88 -5.21
C TYR A 129 -2.81 16.03 -5.22
N THR A 130 -2.12 15.52 -4.20
CA THR A 130 -0.66 15.53 -4.10
C THR A 130 -0.18 14.19 -3.55
N LYS A 131 0.70 13.51 -4.29
CA LYS A 131 1.25 12.20 -3.87
C LYS A 131 1.93 12.32 -2.51
N GLY A 132 1.68 11.35 -1.63
CA GLY A 132 2.23 11.32 -0.27
C GLY A 132 1.57 12.26 0.74
N LYS A 133 0.55 13.04 0.36
CA LYS A 133 -0.27 13.81 1.32
C LYS A 133 -1.53 13.04 1.66
N GLU A 134 -1.79 12.91 2.96
CA GLU A 134 -3.06 12.35 3.45
C GLU A 134 -4.23 13.24 3.03
N ILE A 135 -5.28 12.61 2.52
CA ILE A 135 -6.58 13.23 2.28
C ILE A 135 -7.58 12.56 3.21
N ARG A 136 -7.98 13.28 4.25
CA ARG A 136 -8.88 12.75 5.28
C ARG A 136 -10.17 12.22 4.66
N GLY A 137 -10.55 11.00 5.04
CA GLY A 137 -11.77 10.35 4.58
C GLY A 137 -11.68 9.73 3.18
N PHE A 138 -10.59 9.91 2.44
CA PHE A 138 -10.50 9.42 1.06
C PHE A 138 -10.49 7.89 1.00
N VAL A 139 -9.57 7.25 1.71
CA VAL A 139 -9.46 5.79 1.75
C VAL A 139 -10.72 5.15 2.33
N GLN A 140 -11.35 5.80 3.33
CA GLN A 140 -12.59 5.32 3.94
C GLN A 140 -13.80 5.36 3.00
N ALA A 141 -13.75 6.18 1.95
CA ALA A 141 -14.82 6.28 0.97
C ALA A 141 -14.70 5.27 -0.18
N LEU A 142 -13.56 4.56 -0.26
CA LEU A 142 -13.31 3.54 -1.26
C LEU A 142 -13.87 2.19 -0.83
N ASP A 143 -14.33 1.41 -1.80
CA ASP A 143 -14.65 0.00 -1.66
C ASP A 143 -13.36 -0.83 -1.61
N ILE A 144 -12.82 -0.96 -0.39
CA ILE A 144 -11.60 -1.73 -0.13
C ILE A 144 -11.79 -3.21 -0.47
N GLU A 145 -13.01 -3.76 -0.31
CA GLU A 145 -13.28 -5.16 -0.63
C GLU A 145 -13.14 -5.39 -2.14
N LEU A 146 -13.78 -4.54 -2.96
CA LEU A 146 -13.63 -4.54 -4.41
C LEU A 146 -12.16 -4.41 -4.82
N ILE A 147 -11.47 -3.38 -4.33
CA ILE A 147 -10.05 -3.15 -4.67
C ILE A 147 -9.22 -4.38 -4.32
N SER A 148 -9.38 -4.91 -3.10
CA SER A 148 -8.61 -6.03 -2.59
C SER A 148 -8.80 -7.33 -3.40
N ARG A 149 -9.99 -7.53 -3.99
CA ARG A 149 -10.30 -8.65 -4.87
C ARG A 149 -9.63 -8.49 -6.23
N GLU A 150 -9.74 -7.32 -6.84
CA GLU A 150 -9.18 -7.07 -8.17
C GLU A 150 -7.63 -7.02 -8.15
N VAL A 151 -7.02 -6.61 -7.03
CA VAL A 151 -5.55 -6.59 -6.85
C VAL A 151 -5.02 -7.80 -6.08
N THR A 152 -5.74 -8.93 -6.10
CA THR A 152 -5.37 -10.14 -5.36
C THR A 152 -3.91 -10.56 -5.62
N ASP A 153 -3.43 -10.45 -6.85
CA ASP A 153 -2.05 -10.80 -7.19
C ASP A 153 -1.02 -9.87 -6.50
N GLY A 154 -1.34 -8.59 -6.30
CA GLY A 154 -0.50 -7.66 -5.55
C GLY A 154 -0.50 -7.94 -4.04
N LEU A 155 -1.59 -8.51 -3.52
CA LEU A 155 -1.81 -8.77 -2.08
C LEU A 155 -1.62 -10.24 -1.67
N HIS A 156 -1.34 -11.15 -2.61
CA HIS A 156 -1.36 -12.60 -2.37
C HIS A 156 -0.45 -13.05 -1.22
N LEU A 157 0.74 -12.45 -1.07
CA LEU A 157 1.64 -12.76 0.03
C LEU A 157 1.05 -12.34 1.38
N LEU A 158 0.40 -11.17 1.44
CA LEU A 158 -0.26 -10.72 2.66
C LEU A 158 -1.41 -11.66 3.03
N TYR A 159 -2.24 -12.06 2.06
CA TYR A 159 -3.33 -13.02 2.31
C TYR A 159 -2.82 -14.35 2.82
N LYS A 160 -1.72 -14.86 2.24
CA LYS A 160 -1.07 -16.09 2.71
C LYS A 160 -0.58 -15.96 4.16
N GLU A 161 0.02 -14.83 4.54
CA GLU A 161 0.48 -14.59 5.91
C GLU A 161 -0.67 -14.48 6.91
N LEU A 162 -1.77 -13.86 6.50
CA LEU A 162 -2.95 -13.68 7.34
C LEU A 162 -3.87 -14.92 7.35
N GLY A 163 -3.52 -16.00 6.65
CA GLY A 163 -4.34 -17.20 6.54
C GLY A 163 -5.68 -16.98 5.82
N VAL A 164 -5.78 -15.93 5.00
CA VAL A 164 -6.99 -15.59 4.24
C VAL A 164 -6.92 -16.29 2.89
N GLN A 165 -7.92 -17.10 2.57
CA GLN A 165 -8.08 -17.60 1.20
C GLN A 165 -8.48 -16.41 0.32
N GLY A 166 -7.55 -15.94 -0.52
CA GLY A 166 -7.82 -14.89 -1.50
C GLY A 166 -9.03 -15.30 -2.34
N GLY A 167 -10.12 -14.54 -2.23
CA GLY A 167 -11.41 -14.89 -2.79
C GLY A 167 -11.39 -14.91 -4.32
N LYS A 168 -10.94 -16.00 -4.92
CA LYS A 168 -11.39 -16.37 -6.25
C LYS A 168 -12.77 -17.00 -6.09
N LYS A 169 -13.83 -16.22 -6.31
CA LYS A 169 -15.11 -16.83 -6.68
C LYS A 169 -14.86 -17.56 -8.00
N GLU A 170 -15.05 -18.86 -7.97
CA GLU A 170 -15.14 -19.70 -9.16
C GLU A 170 -16.13 -19.05 -10.12
N LYS A 171 -15.69 -18.80 -11.36
CA LYS A 171 -16.62 -18.48 -12.43
C LYS A 171 -17.38 -19.77 -12.72
N GLU A 172 -18.61 -19.86 -12.26
CA GLU A 172 -19.62 -20.76 -12.84
C GLU A 172 -19.85 -20.41 -14.31
#